data_AF-A0A4Q3CKN2-F1
#
_entry.id   AF-A0A4Q3CKN2-F1
#
_cell.length_a   1.000
_cell.length_b   1.000
_cell.length_c   1.000
_cell.angle_alpha   90.00
_cell.angle_beta   90.00
_cell.angle_gamma   90.00
#
_symmetry.space_group_name_H-M   'P 1'
#
loop_
_entity.id
_entity.type
_entity.pdbx_description
1 polymer ?
#
loop_
_entity_poly.entity_id
_entity_poly.type
_entity_poly.pdbx_seq_one_letter_code
_entity_poly.pdbx_strand_id
1 'polypeptide(L)'
;NLPIKVFTLETGRLFPETYYVWNRTMEMYGQPIHAYYPNNELLETMVNAKGPNSFYESVENRKECCGIRKIEPLKRALAGNKCWVTGIRAEQSANRQFMDNVEWDDQNQLIKYHPIYSWTLDDVKDYIKKHNVPYNTLHDRGFPSIGCLPCTRAVQEGEDFRAGRWWWEDQSKKECGLHATK
;
A
#
# COMPACT_ATOMS: atom_id res chain seq x y z
N ASN A 1 16.79 -13.46 -13.10
CA ASN A 1 16.20 -12.89 -11.87
C ASN A 1 17.23 -12.03 -11.17
N LEU A 2 16.91 -10.76 -10.94
CA LEU A 2 17.76 -9.89 -10.11
C LEU A 2 17.64 -10.34 -8.65
N PRO A 3 18.70 -10.21 -7.83
CA PRO A 3 18.67 -10.57 -6.41
C PRO A 3 17.94 -9.48 -5.59
N ILE A 4 16.67 -9.22 -5.92
CA ILE A 4 15.84 -8.22 -5.24
C ILE A 4 14.88 -8.94 -4.30
N LYS A 5 14.92 -8.58 -3.02
CA LYS A 5 13.95 -9.05 -2.04
C LYS A 5 12.61 -8.35 -2.25
N VAL A 6 11.56 -9.11 -2.49
CA VAL A 6 10.18 -8.61 -2.57
C VAL A 6 9.48 -8.92 -1.25
N PHE A 7 8.76 -7.95 -0.69
CA PHE A 7 8.00 -8.15 0.54
C PHE A 7 6.61 -7.53 0.44
N THR A 8 5.70 -8.01 1.28
CA THR A 8 4.36 -7.45 1.44
C THR A 8 4.03 -7.26 2.92
N LEU A 9 3.22 -6.24 3.22
CA LEU A 9 2.71 -5.98 4.57
C LEU A 9 1.39 -6.72 4.71
N GLU A 10 1.44 -7.88 5.38
CA GLU A 10 0.25 -8.70 5.58
C GLU A 10 -0.55 -8.16 6.76
N THR A 11 -1.49 -7.27 6.47
CA THR A 11 -2.24 -6.55 7.51
C THR A 11 -3.23 -7.43 8.28
N GLY A 12 -3.51 -8.65 7.83
CA GLY A 12 -4.60 -9.51 8.30
C GLY A 12 -5.99 -9.06 7.88
N ARG A 13 -6.08 -8.03 7.02
CA ARG A 13 -7.33 -7.36 6.61
C ARG A 13 -7.33 -7.01 5.12
N LEU A 14 -6.57 -7.72 4.29
CA LEU A 14 -6.54 -7.51 2.84
C LEU A 14 -7.77 -8.14 2.17
N PHE A 15 -8.05 -7.77 0.93
CA PHE A 15 -9.05 -8.46 0.12
C PHE A 15 -8.59 -9.87 -0.28
N PRO A 16 -9.49 -10.84 -0.43
CA PRO A 16 -9.21 -12.12 -1.07
C PRO A 16 -8.50 -11.96 -2.42
N GLU A 17 -8.93 -11.02 -3.25
CA GLU A 17 -8.34 -10.73 -4.55
C GLU A 17 -6.87 -10.28 -4.46
N THR A 18 -6.47 -9.62 -3.36
CA THR A 18 -5.06 -9.27 -3.11
C THR A 18 -4.21 -10.53 -2.90
N TYR A 19 -4.73 -11.55 -2.21
CA TYR A 19 -4.04 -12.84 -2.06
C TYR A 19 -3.97 -13.61 -3.38
N TYR A 20 -4.99 -13.51 -4.24
CA TYR A 20 -4.95 -14.14 -5.57
C TYR A 20 -3.85 -13.56 -6.45
N VAL A 21 -3.67 -12.24 -6.44
CA VAL A 21 -2.56 -11.59 -7.17
C VAL A 21 -1.22 -12.02 -6.60
N TRP A 22 -1.09 -12.06 -5.28
CA TRP A 22 0.14 -12.51 -4.63
C TRP A 22 0.52 -13.92 -5.10
N ASN A 23 -0.39 -14.89 -5.00
CA ASN A 23 -0.13 -16.26 -5.45
C ASN A 23 0.27 -16.31 -6.93
N ARG A 24 -0.51 -15.67 -7.81
CA ARG A 24 -0.19 -15.61 -9.25
C ARG A 24 1.15 -14.94 -9.55
N THR A 25 1.54 -13.93 -8.77
CA THR A 25 2.83 -13.25 -8.90
C THR A 25 3.97 -14.22 -8.55
N MET A 26 3.84 -14.97 -7.46
CA MET A 26 4.83 -15.98 -7.08
C MET A 26 4.93 -17.10 -8.12
N GLU A 27 3.80 -17.59 -8.63
CA GLU A 27 3.75 -18.60 -9.70
C GLU A 27 4.42 -18.10 -10.99
N MET A 28 4.09 -16.88 -11.43
CA MET A 28 4.58 -16.34 -12.69
C MET A 28 6.08 -16.01 -12.66
N TYR A 29 6.58 -15.44 -11.57
CA TYR A 29 7.97 -14.96 -11.49
C TYR A 29 8.92 -15.94 -10.78
N GLY A 30 8.40 -17.00 -10.17
CA GLY A 30 9.20 -18.02 -9.49
C GLY A 30 10.04 -17.46 -8.33
N GLN A 31 9.57 -16.41 -7.67
CA GLN A 31 10.25 -15.79 -6.54
C GLN A 31 9.31 -15.64 -5.33
N PRO A 32 9.82 -15.87 -4.11
CA PRO A 32 9.03 -15.66 -2.90
C PRO A 32 8.77 -14.17 -2.67
N ILE A 33 7.58 -13.87 -2.15
CA ILE A 33 7.26 -12.57 -1.56
C ILE A 33 7.23 -12.76 -0.05
N HIS A 34 8.11 -12.05 0.65
CA HIS A 34 8.26 -12.17 2.10
C HIS A 34 7.14 -11.40 2.82
N ALA A 35 6.33 -12.11 3.58
CA ALA A 35 5.25 -11.51 4.36
C ALA A 35 5.75 -10.93 5.68
N TYR A 36 5.38 -9.69 5.98
CA TYR A 36 5.57 -9.08 7.29
C TYR A 36 4.21 -8.85 7.95
N TYR A 37 3.92 -9.66 8.96
CA TYR A 37 2.71 -9.58 9.79
C TYR A 37 2.86 -8.51 10.88
N PRO A 38 1.77 -7.95 11.43
CA PRO A 38 1.83 -7.02 12.55
C PRO A 38 2.40 -7.70 13.79
N ASN A 39 3.03 -6.93 14.67
CA ASN A 39 3.34 -7.41 16.02
C ASN A 39 2.04 -7.89 16.71
N ASN A 40 2.03 -9.14 17.19
CA ASN A 40 0.86 -9.79 17.75
C ASN A 40 0.43 -9.15 19.08
N GLU A 41 1.35 -8.86 19.99
CA GLU A 41 1.06 -8.26 21.29
C GLU A 41 0.43 -6.87 21.15
N LEU A 42 0.98 -6.03 20.28
CA LEU A 42 0.43 -4.71 19.97
C LEU A 42 -0.96 -4.82 19.34
N LEU A 43 -1.13 -5.76 18.41
CA LEU A 43 -2.39 -5.96 17.73
C LEU A 43 -3.48 -6.48 18.67
N GLU A 44 -3.14 -7.47 19.49
CA GLU A 44 -4.04 -8.08 20.48
C GLU A 44 -4.49 -7.03 21.49
N THR A 45 -3.55 -6.25 22.03
CA THR A 45 -3.85 -5.15 22.97
C THR A 45 -4.85 -4.15 22.36
N MET A 46 -4.59 -3.68 21.14
CA MET A 46 -5.47 -2.72 20.46
C MET A 46 -6.87 -3.31 20.21
N VAL A 47 -6.95 -4.56 19.73
CA VAL A 47 -8.24 -5.20 19.41
C VAL A 47 -9.04 -5.52 20.66
N ASN A 48 -8.41 -5.97 21.75
CA ASN A 48 -9.09 -6.22 23.02
C ASN A 48 -9.65 -4.93 23.64
N ALA A 49 -8.93 -3.82 23.51
CA ALA A 49 -9.34 -2.54 24.08
C ALA A 49 -10.39 -1.78 23.22
N LYS A 50 -10.26 -1.83 21.89
CA LYS A 50 -11.03 -0.96 20.97
C LYS A 50 -11.84 -1.73 19.92
N GLY A 51 -11.85 -3.06 19.99
CA GLY A 51 -12.50 -3.92 19.02
C GLY A 51 -11.77 -3.99 17.67
N PRO A 52 -12.29 -4.80 16.73
CA PRO A 52 -11.60 -5.08 15.46
C PRO A 52 -11.67 -3.93 14.44
N ASN A 53 -12.51 -2.92 14.67
CA ASN A 53 -12.85 -1.88 13.70
C ASN A 53 -12.74 -0.45 14.25
N SER A 54 -11.90 -0.22 15.27
CA SER A 54 -11.69 1.09 15.92
C SER A 54 -11.35 2.23 14.96
N PHE A 55 -10.78 1.91 13.79
CA PHE A 55 -10.43 2.88 12.75
C PHE A 55 -11.61 3.63 12.13
N TYR A 56 -12.86 3.22 12.36
CA TYR A 56 -14.04 4.00 11.98
C TYR A 56 -14.40 5.08 13.01
N GLU A 57 -13.91 4.98 14.24
CA GLU A 57 -14.33 5.83 15.35
C GLU A 57 -13.59 7.18 15.35
N SER A 58 -12.32 7.19 14.92
CA SER A 58 -11.51 8.40 14.85
C SER A 58 -10.31 8.27 13.92
N VAL A 59 -9.78 9.41 13.49
CA VAL A 59 -8.54 9.50 12.70
C VAL A 59 -7.35 8.95 13.49
N GLU A 60 -7.33 9.19 14.79
CA GLU A 60 -6.32 8.72 15.73
C GLU A 60 -6.32 7.19 15.81
N ASN A 61 -7.50 6.57 15.98
CA ASN A 61 -7.63 5.11 16.00
C ASN A 61 -7.27 4.49 14.64
N ARG A 62 -7.60 5.16 13.52
CA ARG A 62 -7.13 4.71 12.20
C ARG A 62 -5.61 4.76 12.10
N LYS A 63 -4.99 5.85 12.55
CA LYS A 63 -3.52 6.00 12.54
C LYS A 63 -2.85 4.96 13.41
N GLU A 64 -3.39 4.65 14.58
CA GLU A 64 -2.94 3.56 15.44
C GLU A 64 -3.04 2.19 14.74
N CYS A 65 -4.20 1.86 14.18
CA CYS A 65 -4.40 0.62 13.42
C CYS A 65 -3.42 0.50 12.25
N CYS A 66 -3.24 1.57 11.46
CA CYS A 66 -2.24 1.59 10.38
C CYS A 66 -0.81 1.52 10.92
N GLY A 67 -0.54 2.16 12.05
CA GLY A 67 0.73 2.13 12.77
C GLY A 67 1.15 0.71 13.07
N ILE A 68 0.28 -0.03 13.74
CA ILE A 68 0.51 -1.43 14.14
C ILE A 68 0.52 -2.36 12.92
N ARG A 69 -0.47 -2.24 12.02
CA ARG A 69 -0.63 -3.20 10.92
C ARG A 69 0.27 -2.95 9.71
N LYS A 70 0.85 -1.75 9.57
CA LYS A 70 1.60 -1.35 8.37
C LYS A 70 2.93 -0.68 8.68
N ILE A 71 2.94 0.34 9.54
CA ILE A 71 4.16 1.14 9.76
C ILE A 71 5.21 0.36 10.55
N GLU A 72 4.81 -0.29 11.64
CA GLU A 72 5.67 -1.18 12.43
C GLU A 72 6.27 -2.31 11.58
N PRO A 73 5.48 -3.13 10.85
CA PRO A 73 6.04 -4.20 10.04
C PRO A 73 6.89 -3.68 8.87
N LEU A 74 6.57 -2.50 8.32
CA LEU A 74 7.41 -1.87 7.31
C LEU A 74 8.80 -1.56 7.85
N LYS A 75 8.91 -0.93 9.03
CA LYS A 75 10.21 -0.62 9.64
C LYS A 75 11.07 -1.87 9.79
N ARG A 76 10.47 -2.99 10.22
CA ARG A 76 11.17 -4.29 10.29
C ARG A 76 11.56 -4.84 8.92
N ALA A 77 10.72 -4.65 7.90
CA ALA A 77 11.03 -5.11 6.54
C ALA A 77 12.21 -4.35 5.93
N LEU A 78 12.32 -3.06 6.24
CA LEU A 78 13.33 -2.15 5.72
C LEU A 78 14.64 -2.17 6.50
N ALA A 79 14.61 -2.52 7.78
CA ALA A 79 15.80 -2.55 8.63
C ALA A 79 16.97 -3.31 7.95
N GLY A 80 18.12 -2.63 7.85
CA GLY A 80 19.35 -3.17 7.24
C GLY A 80 19.45 -3.04 5.72
N ASN A 81 18.39 -2.62 5.01
CA ASN A 81 18.44 -2.37 3.57
C ASN A 81 19.01 -0.99 3.25
N LYS A 82 19.53 -0.82 2.02
CA LYS A 82 20.08 0.46 1.53
C LYS A 82 19.15 1.18 0.55
N CYS A 83 18.26 0.44 -0.09
CA CYS A 83 17.32 0.96 -1.05
C CYS A 83 15.97 0.24 -0.92
N TRP A 84 14.87 0.97 -1.06
CA TRP A 84 13.52 0.42 -1.18
C TRP A 84 12.83 0.96 -2.42
N VAL A 85 12.39 0.03 -3.28
CA VAL A 85 11.64 0.33 -4.49
C VAL A 85 10.13 0.33 -4.22
N THR A 86 9.42 1.37 -4.67
CA THR A 86 7.96 1.45 -4.53
C THR A 86 7.26 1.73 -5.87
N GLY A 87 5.96 1.41 -5.96
CA GLY A 87 5.13 1.67 -7.14
C GLY A 87 4.43 3.03 -7.13
N ILE A 88 4.99 4.04 -6.42
CA ILE A 88 4.43 5.40 -6.40
C ILE A 88 4.55 6.03 -7.79
N ARG A 89 3.50 6.74 -8.20
CA ARG A 89 3.44 7.56 -9.42
C ARG A 89 2.92 8.96 -9.10
N ALA A 90 3.35 9.94 -9.89
CA ALA A 90 2.99 11.35 -9.70
C ALA A 90 1.46 11.58 -9.75
N GLU A 91 0.76 10.90 -10.66
CA GLU A 91 -0.68 11.05 -10.90
C GLU A 91 -1.58 10.52 -9.74
N GLN A 92 -1.02 9.78 -8.78
CA GLN A 92 -1.83 9.09 -7.76
C GLN A 92 -2.37 10.01 -6.65
N SER A 93 -1.80 11.20 -6.44
CA SER A 93 -2.37 12.28 -5.63
C SER A 93 -1.61 13.59 -5.84
N ALA A 94 -2.24 14.73 -5.55
CA ALA A 94 -1.58 16.05 -5.64
C ALA A 94 -0.27 16.13 -4.84
N ASN A 95 -0.23 15.52 -3.65
CA ASN A 95 0.98 15.46 -2.82
C ASN A 95 2.14 14.72 -3.48
N ARG A 96 1.87 13.83 -4.44
CA ARG A 96 2.90 13.02 -5.12
C ARG A 96 3.51 13.73 -6.33
N GLN A 97 2.88 14.78 -6.84
CA GLN A 97 3.38 15.53 -8.00
C GLN A 97 4.68 16.29 -7.72
N PHE A 98 4.97 16.56 -6.45
CA PHE A 98 6.17 17.29 -6.02
C PHE A 98 7.26 16.38 -5.44
N MET A 99 7.13 15.06 -5.60
CA MET A 99 8.14 14.09 -5.16
C MET A 99 9.18 13.87 -6.27
N ASP A 100 10.39 13.50 -5.88
CA ASP A 100 11.39 13.02 -6.82
C ASP A 100 11.25 11.51 -7.05
N ASN A 101 11.67 11.03 -8.22
CA ASN A 101 11.70 9.59 -8.50
C ASN A 101 12.72 8.84 -7.63
N VAL A 102 13.72 9.53 -7.11
CA VAL A 102 14.68 9.05 -6.10
C VAL A 102 14.69 10.03 -4.93
N GLU A 103 14.42 9.54 -3.73
CA GLU A 103 14.38 10.37 -2.52
C GLU A 103 15.13 9.71 -1.35
N TRP A 104 15.59 10.52 -0.39
CA TRP A 104 16.06 10.01 0.90
C TRP A 104 14.87 9.81 1.84
N ASP A 105 14.71 8.59 2.35
CA ASP A 105 13.71 8.29 3.38
C ASP A 105 14.34 8.44 4.76
N ASP A 106 14.22 9.64 5.35
CA ASP A 106 14.80 9.93 6.66
C ASP A 106 14.20 9.06 7.78
N GLN A 107 12.96 8.61 7.66
CA GLN A 107 12.35 7.77 8.69
C GLN A 107 12.96 6.37 8.74
N ASN A 108 13.41 5.87 7.59
CA ASN A 108 13.96 4.51 7.45
C ASN A 108 15.46 4.49 7.13
N GLN A 109 16.09 5.66 6.98
CA GLN A 109 17.53 5.86 6.74
C GLN A 109 18.04 5.09 5.49
N LEU A 110 17.30 5.20 4.39
CA LEU A 110 17.61 4.53 3.12
C LEU A 110 17.16 5.34 1.90
N ILE A 111 17.65 4.94 0.72
CA ILE A 111 17.19 5.51 -0.55
C ILE A 111 15.84 4.90 -0.92
N LYS A 112 14.88 5.73 -1.32
CA LYS A 112 13.57 5.29 -1.79
C LYS A 112 13.43 5.63 -3.28
N TYR A 113 13.13 4.62 -4.09
CA TYR A 113 13.13 4.72 -5.55
C TYR A 113 11.78 4.34 -6.16
N HIS A 114 11.31 5.15 -7.11
CA HIS A 114 10.02 5.05 -7.79
C HIS A 114 10.24 4.87 -9.30
N PRO A 115 10.53 3.66 -9.80
CA PRO A 115 10.94 3.43 -11.19
C PRO A 115 9.87 3.79 -12.23
N ILE A 116 8.60 3.79 -11.82
CA ILE A 116 7.46 4.10 -12.67
C ILE A 116 6.83 5.45 -12.30
N TYR A 117 7.61 6.35 -11.66
CA TYR A 117 7.10 7.61 -11.13
C TYR A 117 6.35 8.45 -12.17
N SER A 118 6.91 8.53 -13.39
CA SER A 118 6.37 9.31 -14.50
C SER A 118 5.30 8.58 -15.32
N TRP A 119 4.99 7.31 -15.00
CA TRP A 119 3.99 6.56 -15.75
C TRP A 119 2.58 7.05 -15.41
N THR A 120 1.77 7.23 -16.45
CA THR A 120 0.33 7.43 -16.32
C THR A 120 -0.36 6.13 -15.92
N LEU A 121 -1.63 6.20 -15.53
CA LEU A 121 -2.44 4.99 -15.34
C LEU A 121 -2.52 4.15 -16.63
N ASP A 122 -2.59 4.78 -17.80
CA ASP A 122 -2.70 4.08 -19.07
C ASP A 122 -1.40 3.39 -19.46
N ASP A 123 -0.23 4.02 -19.22
CA ASP A 123 1.07 3.34 -19.38
C ASP A 123 1.15 2.05 -18.55
N VAL A 124 0.66 2.09 -17.30
CA VAL A 124 0.62 0.92 -16.42
C VAL A 124 -0.31 -0.15 -16.98
N LYS A 125 -1.52 0.21 -17.44
CA LYS A 125 -2.48 -0.74 -18.02
C LYS A 125 -1.95 -1.38 -19.29
N ASP A 126 -1.35 -0.58 -20.16
CA ASP A 126 -0.77 -1.05 -21.42
C ASP A 126 0.38 -2.02 -21.17
N TYR A 127 1.25 -1.72 -20.19
CA TYR A 127 2.32 -2.64 -19.81
C TYR A 127 1.77 -3.94 -19.22
N ILE A 128 0.78 -3.86 -18.32
CA ILE A 128 0.11 -5.04 -17.75
C ILE A 128 -0.45 -5.93 -18.86
N LYS A 129 -1.17 -5.33 -19.82
CA LYS A 129 -1.78 -6.05 -20.94
C LYS A 129 -0.72 -6.66 -21.87
N LYS A 130 0.29 -5.88 -22.25
CA LYS A 130 1.35 -6.31 -23.17
C LYS A 130 2.18 -7.46 -22.61
N HIS A 131 2.44 -7.45 -21.30
CA HIS A 131 3.32 -8.42 -20.63
C HIS A 131 2.56 -9.46 -19.81
N ASN A 132 1.22 -9.47 -19.85
CA ASN A 132 0.36 -10.34 -19.07
C ASN A 132 0.68 -10.32 -17.56
N VAL A 133 1.01 -9.15 -17.02
CA VAL A 133 1.36 -9.00 -15.60
C VAL A 133 0.14 -9.32 -14.74
N PRO A 134 0.26 -10.14 -13.67
CA PRO A 134 -0.86 -10.40 -12.78
C PRO A 134 -1.28 -9.11 -12.09
N TYR A 135 -2.56 -8.78 -12.13
CA TYR A 135 -3.12 -7.59 -11.49
C TYR A 135 -4.39 -7.93 -10.71
N ASN A 136 -4.77 -7.02 -9.82
CA ASN A 136 -5.92 -7.21 -8.95
C ASN A 136 -7.23 -6.96 -9.70
N THR A 137 -8.08 -7.98 -9.80
CA THR A 137 -9.35 -7.93 -10.52
C THR A 137 -10.35 -6.94 -9.92
N LEU A 138 -10.11 -6.42 -8.71
CA LEU A 138 -10.87 -5.30 -8.17
C LEU A 138 -10.70 -4.02 -9.00
N HIS A 139 -9.59 -3.87 -9.74
CA HIS A 139 -9.44 -2.75 -10.68
C HIS A 139 -10.55 -2.72 -11.74
N ASP A 140 -11.02 -3.89 -12.20
CA ASP A 140 -12.13 -4.01 -13.16
C ASP A 140 -13.51 -3.74 -12.53
N ARG A 141 -13.55 -3.68 -11.20
CA ARG A 141 -14.77 -3.46 -10.39
C ARG A 141 -14.81 -2.06 -9.77
N GLY A 142 -14.08 -1.11 -10.35
CA GLY A 142 -14.07 0.28 -9.90
C GLY A 142 -13.20 0.55 -8.67
N PHE A 143 -12.20 -0.28 -8.37
CA PHE A 143 -11.23 -0.02 -7.29
C PHE A 143 -9.90 0.51 -7.86
N PRO A 144 -9.75 1.82 -8.10
CA PRO A 144 -8.48 2.40 -8.57
C PRO A 144 -7.35 2.28 -7.55
N SER A 145 -7.66 2.42 -6.25
CA SER A 145 -6.70 2.30 -5.16
C SER A 145 -7.14 1.20 -4.21
N ILE A 146 -6.29 0.20 -3.98
CA ILE A 146 -6.62 -0.97 -3.15
C ILE A 146 -5.76 -0.97 -1.89
N GLY A 147 -6.42 -1.01 -0.72
CA GLY A 147 -5.79 -1.15 0.58
C GLY A 147 -6.35 -2.35 1.35
N CYS A 148 -6.53 -2.18 2.67
CA CYS A 148 -7.25 -3.15 3.48
C CYS A 148 -8.74 -3.13 3.10
N LEU A 149 -9.39 -4.29 3.12
CA LEU A 149 -10.80 -4.49 2.83
C LEU A 149 -11.73 -3.50 3.54
N PRO A 150 -11.66 -3.31 4.88
CA PRO A 150 -12.57 -2.40 5.56
C PRO A 150 -12.24 -0.91 5.33
N CYS A 151 -11.10 -0.59 4.71
CA CYS A 151 -10.68 0.80 4.49
C CYS A 151 -10.59 1.17 3.01
N THR A 152 -11.14 0.32 2.13
CA THR A 152 -11.23 0.56 0.69
C THR A 152 -12.64 0.28 0.16
N ARG A 153 -13.19 1.18 -0.66
CA ARG A 153 -14.40 0.96 -1.48
C ARG A 153 -14.11 1.25 -2.96
N ALA A 154 -15.01 0.79 -3.84
CA ALA A 154 -15.04 1.23 -5.23
C ALA A 154 -15.37 2.73 -5.32
N VAL A 155 -14.89 3.38 -6.37
CA VAL A 155 -15.23 4.76 -6.71
C VAL A 155 -16.25 4.78 -7.85
N GLN A 156 -17.07 5.83 -7.88
CA GLN A 156 -17.97 6.14 -8.98
C GLN A 156 -17.23 6.91 -10.07
N GLU A 157 -17.81 6.94 -11.26
CA GLU A 157 -17.30 7.75 -12.36
C GLU A 157 -17.25 9.24 -11.97
N GLY A 158 -16.12 9.89 -12.24
CA GLY A 158 -15.87 11.29 -11.86
C GLY A 158 -15.41 11.52 -10.42
N GLU A 159 -15.44 10.50 -9.54
CA GLU A 159 -14.81 10.62 -8.22
C GLU A 159 -13.27 10.60 -8.32
N ASP A 160 -12.60 11.25 -7.37
CA ASP A 160 -11.15 11.22 -7.24
C ASP A 160 -10.60 9.79 -7.13
N PHE A 161 -9.41 9.54 -7.70
CA PHE A 161 -8.75 8.23 -7.74
C PHE A 161 -8.60 7.57 -6.35
N ARG A 162 -8.51 8.38 -5.27
CA ARG A 162 -8.38 7.89 -3.89
C ARG A 162 -9.63 8.13 -3.04
N ALA A 163 -10.75 8.57 -3.62
CA ALA A 163 -12.02 8.78 -2.91
C ALA A 163 -12.50 7.54 -2.14
N GLY A 164 -12.18 6.35 -2.66
CA GLY A 164 -12.51 5.07 -2.03
C GLY A 164 -11.68 4.72 -0.79
N ARG A 165 -10.70 5.52 -0.39
CA ARG A 165 -9.83 5.28 0.77
C ARG A 165 -10.28 6.10 1.96
N TRP A 166 -10.52 5.44 3.10
CA TRP A 166 -10.99 6.11 4.33
C TRP A 166 -12.16 7.06 4.05
N TRP A 167 -13.14 6.58 3.28
CA TRP A 167 -14.19 7.41 2.68
C TRP A 167 -15.07 8.13 3.72
N TRP A 168 -15.06 7.68 4.98
CA TRP A 168 -15.75 8.29 6.11
C TRP A 168 -15.01 9.49 6.72
N GLU A 169 -13.73 9.72 6.38
CA GLU A 169 -12.94 10.86 6.85
C GLU A 169 -13.00 12.05 5.88
N ASP A 170 -12.68 13.24 6.39
CA ASP A 170 -12.45 14.45 5.60
C ASP A 170 -11.28 14.23 4.61
N GLN A 171 -11.42 14.71 3.37
CA GLN A 171 -10.40 14.57 2.32
C GLN A 171 -9.03 15.10 2.71
N SER A 172 -8.96 16.18 3.48
CA SER A 172 -7.70 16.79 3.96
C SER A 172 -6.86 15.86 4.86
N LYS A 173 -7.45 14.78 5.38
CA LYS A 173 -6.81 13.84 6.33
C LYS A 173 -6.42 12.50 5.69
N LYS A 174 -6.66 12.32 4.38
CA LYS A 174 -6.56 11.04 3.67
C LYS A 174 -5.17 10.75 3.10
N GLU A 175 -4.14 10.73 3.94
CA GLU A 175 -2.84 10.17 3.55
C GLU A 175 -2.40 8.94 4.34
N CYS A 176 -1.66 8.07 3.65
CA CYS A 176 -1.10 6.89 4.26
C CYS A 176 0.23 7.24 4.90
N GLY A 177 0.40 6.91 6.18
CA GLY A 177 1.67 7.12 6.88
C GLY A 177 2.86 6.32 6.32
N LEU A 178 2.64 5.38 5.39
CA LEU A 178 3.69 4.56 4.77
C LEU A 178 4.70 5.36 3.94
N HIS A 179 4.34 6.58 3.53
CA HIS A 179 5.14 7.38 2.59
C HIS A 179 5.35 8.81 3.07
N ALA A 180 5.13 9.07 4.36
CA ALA A 180 5.39 10.39 4.91
C ALA A 180 6.90 10.61 4.94
N THR A 181 7.42 11.42 4.02
CA THR A 181 8.73 12.06 4.16
C THR A 181 8.53 13.31 5.03
N LYS A 182 9.37 13.48 6.05
CA LYS A 182 9.52 14.75 6.76
C LYS A 182 10.86 15.33 6.42
#